data_AF-A0A6G1SA83-F1
#
_entry.id   AF-A0A6G1SA83-F1
#
_cell.length_a   1.000
_cell.length_b   1.000
_cell.length_c   1.000
_cell.angle_alpha   90.00
_cell.angle_beta   90.00
_cell.angle_gamma   90.00
#
_symmetry.space_group_name_H-M   'P 1'
#
loop_
_entity.id
_entity.type
_entity.pdbx_description
1 polymer ?
#
loop_
_entity_poly.entity_id
_entity_poly.type
_entity_poly.pdbx_seq_one_letter_code
_entity_poly.pdbx_strand_id
1 'polypeptide(L)'
;MKASLQKALARNGKAPKQNGSSKRLKVSKPKGSIKKVKAPKKNGAGKKNKKQNGVSKRRDISEEENDDLGGKKKPSKVQLKMVIEDLKKEADLLTVRKALKFVPYYLKSEGLTKKLLKEIIKLWAESSEKIRVICLLCLIRIYTKLNDKERRQMIIKDLYTTFLSKCGIAKFETMSMISFMRHSLTELYKIDPHIAFKQAQTACQQLSTTLHNATTHKNEESYKSVLNWRFANCLILLSQLITSQGDESPVKKLTQQVIELNIGAINLLTSPRYYPYYCHLIENLIHLSISAKVFIPILPIMLSILKRLSFPIEKKIKPKEIPKKAVKSRKASDDDDSDEEKDSNESDEEDDYEDEYEDEVEDEPKEKPKKEYNIELLNHVSLDEAHTPEYQEAVLNKLYELMLLYLASQCHKIAFLELVYLPCVHIKKWLRSNPGKPTQKFKVLLEKVKLDCEKSDAERKSIDFAFTNYSAVDAWEKKMLDSNKLSLPKLYQSNKQVDE
;
A
#
# COMPACT_ATOMS: atom_id res chain seq x y z
N MET A 1 3.70 -20.16 21.12
CA MET A 1 4.73 -19.70 20.15
C MET A 1 5.83 -18.82 20.76
N LYS A 2 5.57 -17.64 21.35
CA LYS A 2 6.67 -16.75 21.82
C LYS A 2 7.71 -17.39 22.77
N ALA A 3 7.30 -18.34 23.64
CA ALA A 3 8.22 -19.01 24.58
C ALA A 3 9.23 -19.98 23.94
N SER A 4 8.99 -20.49 22.72
CA SER A 4 9.80 -21.55 22.11
C SER A 4 11.10 -21.04 21.47
N LEU A 5 11.09 -19.82 20.92
CA LEU A 5 12.24 -19.20 20.27
C LEU A 5 13.33 -18.76 21.27
N GLN A 6 12.94 -18.36 22.48
CA GLN A 6 13.84 -17.76 23.46
C GLN A 6 14.81 -18.78 24.11
N LYS A 7 14.47 -20.08 24.09
CA LYS A 7 15.36 -21.17 24.57
C LYS A 7 16.41 -21.63 23.54
N ALA A 8 16.29 -21.26 22.27
CA ALA A 8 17.25 -21.66 21.22
C ALA A 8 18.53 -20.80 21.22
N LEU A 9 18.39 -19.49 21.48
CA LEU A 9 19.48 -18.52 21.39
C LEU A 9 20.47 -18.56 22.58
N ALA A 10 20.11 -19.19 23.69
CA ALA A 10 20.89 -19.17 24.94
C ALA A 10 21.94 -20.29 25.07
N ARG A 11 22.19 -21.12 24.04
CA ARG A 11 23.04 -22.32 24.15
C ARG A 11 24.39 -22.28 23.43
N ASN A 12 24.59 -21.42 22.43
CA ASN A 12 25.84 -21.35 21.67
C ASN A 12 26.73 -20.20 22.16
N GLY A 13 27.41 -20.39 23.30
CA GLY A 13 28.10 -19.30 24.01
C GLY A 13 29.28 -19.71 24.89
N LYS A 14 30.08 -20.71 24.50
CA LYS A 14 31.43 -20.98 25.08
C LYS A 14 32.22 -21.95 24.20
N ALA A 15 33.50 -21.66 23.98
CA ALA A 15 34.47 -22.55 23.35
C ALA A 15 35.72 -22.66 24.24
N PRO A 16 36.34 -23.86 24.32
CA PRO A 16 37.75 -23.94 24.68
C PRO A 16 38.59 -24.85 23.75
N LYS A 17 39.66 -24.23 23.22
CA LYS A 17 41.00 -24.74 22.86
C LYS A 17 41.24 -26.26 22.60
N GLN A 18 41.70 -26.53 21.37
CA GLN A 18 42.86 -27.34 20.96
C GLN A 18 43.34 -28.57 21.79
N ASN A 19 43.55 -29.70 21.10
CA ASN A 19 44.72 -30.61 21.30
C ASN A 19 44.86 -31.65 20.17
N GLY A 20 46.05 -32.26 20.00
CA GLY A 20 46.16 -33.67 19.52
C GLY A 20 46.47 -34.00 18.04
N SER A 21 47.71 -33.74 17.59
CA SER A 21 48.56 -34.62 16.74
C SER A 21 47.98 -35.73 15.80
N SER A 22 48.25 -35.58 14.50
CA SER A 22 48.76 -36.56 13.51
C SER A 22 48.52 -38.09 13.60
N LYS A 23 48.06 -38.70 12.49
CA LYS A 23 48.61 -39.97 11.93
C LYS A 23 48.30 -40.17 10.43
N ARG A 24 49.16 -40.92 9.72
CA ARG A 24 49.08 -41.28 8.28
C ARG A 24 48.22 -42.54 8.05
N LEU A 25 47.73 -42.75 6.81
CA LEU A 25 48.10 -43.93 5.97
C LEU A 25 47.64 -43.78 4.49
N LYS A 26 47.96 -44.76 3.62
CA LYS A 26 47.85 -44.74 2.13
C LYS A 26 47.24 -46.06 1.57
N VAL A 27 47.06 -46.10 0.23
CA VAL A 27 46.91 -47.28 -0.69
C VAL A 27 45.52 -47.95 -0.62
N SER A 28 44.78 -48.31 -1.69
CA SER A 28 45.15 -49.08 -2.90
C SER A 28 44.09 -49.05 -4.04
N LYS A 29 44.30 -49.81 -5.15
CA LYS A 29 43.40 -49.99 -6.33
C LYS A 29 43.02 -51.48 -6.53
N PRO A 30 41.96 -51.81 -7.31
CA PRO A 30 42.13 -52.58 -8.59
C PRO A 30 41.27 -52.06 -9.79
N LYS A 31 41.67 -52.25 -11.07
CA LYS A 31 41.24 -53.25 -12.12
C LYS A 31 39.72 -53.34 -12.37
N GLY A 32 39.14 -53.50 -13.59
CA GLY A 32 39.59 -53.68 -15.00
C GLY A 32 38.40 -54.21 -15.88
N SER A 33 38.39 -54.43 -17.21
CA SER A 33 39.26 -54.05 -18.37
C SER A 33 38.65 -54.42 -19.76
N ILE A 34 38.54 -53.46 -20.70
CA ILE A 34 38.61 -53.57 -22.21
C ILE A 34 37.69 -54.54 -23.02
N LYS A 35 36.99 -54.02 -24.06
CA LYS A 35 36.93 -54.62 -25.44
C LYS A 35 36.38 -53.66 -26.53
N LYS A 36 36.57 -54.01 -27.82
CA LYS A 36 36.26 -53.22 -29.05
C LYS A 36 35.41 -53.99 -30.07
N VAL A 37 34.51 -53.31 -30.80
CA VAL A 37 34.03 -53.63 -32.17
C VAL A 37 33.82 -52.27 -32.87
N LYS A 38 34.50 -51.87 -33.97
CA LYS A 38 34.54 -52.30 -35.40
C LYS A 38 33.30 -51.93 -36.22
N ALA A 39 33.52 -51.46 -37.45
CA ALA A 39 32.51 -50.91 -38.38
C ALA A 39 32.73 -51.43 -39.82
N PRO A 40 31.76 -51.26 -40.74
CA PRO A 40 31.94 -51.50 -42.18
C PRO A 40 32.00 -50.21 -43.03
N LYS A 41 32.60 -50.31 -44.24
CA LYS A 41 32.55 -49.32 -45.34
C LYS A 41 32.19 -50.03 -46.66
N LYS A 42 31.41 -49.38 -47.54
CA LYS A 42 31.39 -49.54 -49.01
C LYS A 42 30.77 -48.28 -49.66
N ASN A 43 30.86 -48.05 -50.97
CA ASN A 43 32.08 -47.78 -51.76
C ASN A 43 31.75 -47.13 -53.13
N GLY A 44 32.64 -46.25 -53.62
CA GLY A 44 32.69 -45.73 -55.00
C GLY A 44 31.84 -44.48 -55.31
N ALA A 45 32.00 -43.77 -56.44
CA ALA A 45 33.17 -43.50 -57.32
C ALA A 45 32.70 -42.61 -58.51
N GLY A 46 33.32 -41.45 -58.82
CA GLY A 46 32.88 -40.67 -60.00
C GLY A 46 33.44 -39.25 -60.29
N LYS A 47 34.61 -39.18 -60.93
CA LYS A 47 35.08 -38.18 -61.95
C LYS A 47 34.84 -36.64 -61.79
N LYS A 48 35.99 -35.94 -61.63
CA LYS A 48 36.52 -34.78 -62.42
C LYS A 48 35.87 -33.36 -62.42
N ASN A 49 36.72 -32.38 -62.04
CA ASN A 49 36.81 -30.97 -62.52
C ASN A 49 35.66 -30.00 -62.12
N LYS A 50 35.84 -28.66 -62.05
CA LYS A 50 36.89 -27.73 -62.58
C LYS A 50 37.14 -26.55 -61.61
N LYS A 51 38.17 -25.72 -61.88
CA LYS A 51 38.63 -24.56 -61.07
C LYS A 51 37.54 -23.50 -60.80
N GLN A 52 37.60 -22.85 -59.62
CA GLN A 52 37.89 -21.39 -59.51
C GLN A 52 38.23 -20.96 -58.07
N ASN A 53 38.73 -19.72 -57.91
CA ASN A 53 39.32 -19.18 -56.68
C ASN A 53 38.29 -18.45 -55.79
N GLY A 54 38.55 -18.34 -54.49
CA GLY A 54 37.77 -17.44 -53.61
C GLY A 54 38.06 -17.60 -52.11
N VAL A 55 39.09 -16.93 -51.59
CA VAL A 55 39.29 -16.81 -50.14
C VAL A 55 38.28 -15.80 -49.59
N SER A 56 37.37 -16.24 -48.73
CA SER A 56 36.46 -15.34 -47.99
C SER A 56 36.80 -15.35 -46.50
N LYS A 57 37.30 -14.22 -45.99
CA LYS A 57 37.44 -13.98 -44.55
C LYS A 57 36.06 -13.85 -43.89
N ARG A 58 36.05 -13.91 -42.56
CA ARG A 58 34.90 -13.52 -41.73
C ARG A 58 34.39 -12.15 -42.18
N ARG A 59 33.07 -12.00 -42.28
CA ARG A 59 32.41 -10.68 -42.38
C ARG A 59 31.94 -10.28 -40.99
N ASP A 60 32.46 -9.16 -40.51
CA ASP A 60 31.86 -8.43 -39.41
C ASP A 60 30.51 -7.85 -39.87
N ILE A 61 29.53 -7.78 -38.96
CA ILE A 61 28.22 -7.20 -39.25
C ILE A 61 28.20 -5.77 -38.71
N SER A 62 28.39 -4.82 -39.61
CA SER A 62 28.28 -3.38 -39.35
C SER A 62 27.31 -2.76 -40.34
N GLU A 63 26.38 -1.97 -39.82
CA GLU A 63 25.55 -0.99 -40.56
C GLU A 63 24.62 -1.56 -41.65
N GLU A 64 23.34 -1.78 -41.30
CA GLU A 64 22.18 -1.26 -42.06
C GLU A 64 20.85 -1.48 -41.31
N GLU A 65 20.49 -0.54 -40.43
CA GLU A 65 19.10 -0.30 -40.00
C GLU A 65 18.80 1.20 -40.14
N ASN A 66 18.26 1.59 -41.29
CA ASN A 66 17.81 2.96 -41.55
C ASN A 66 16.44 3.20 -40.90
N ASP A 67 16.45 3.57 -39.60
CA ASP A 67 15.30 4.13 -38.88
C ASP A 67 14.76 5.36 -39.66
N ASP A 68 13.60 5.23 -40.32
CA ASP A 68 13.06 6.28 -41.20
C ASP A 68 12.79 7.61 -40.45
N LEU A 69 13.54 8.64 -40.84
CA LEU A 69 13.42 10.00 -40.33
C LEU A 69 13.46 11.01 -41.50
N GLY A 70 12.45 10.96 -42.37
CA GLY A 70 12.29 11.82 -43.54
C GLY A 70 12.75 13.29 -43.40
N GLY A 71 13.74 13.64 -44.21
CA GLY A 71 14.01 15.01 -44.72
C GLY A 71 14.54 16.07 -43.74
N LYS A 72 14.73 15.79 -42.45
CA LYS A 72 15.05 16.85 -41.45
C LYS A 72 16.55 16.96 -41.17
N LYS A 73 17.10 18.16 -41.43
CA LYS A 73 18.50 18.51 -41.13
C LYS A 73 18.87 18.14 -39.70
N LYS A 74 19.95 17.37 -39.53
CA LYS A 74 20.57 16.99 -38.26
C LYS A 74 20.76 18.21 -37.35
N PRO A 75 20.25 18.21 -36.10
CA PRO A 75 20.32 19.38 -35.23
C PRO A 75 21.76 19.71 -34.83
N SER A 76 22.08 21.00 -34.75
CA SER A 76 23.40 21.48 -34.36
C SER A 76 23.63 21.33 -32.85
N LYS A 77 24.90 21.32 -32.42
CA LYS A 77 25.28 21.30 -31.00
C LYS A 77 24.78 22.56 -30.25
N VAL A 78 24.46 23.65 -30.96
CA VAL A 78 23.83 24.85 -30.41
C VAL A 78 22.33 24.62 -30.20
N GLN A 79 21.61 24.09 -31.21
CA GLN A 79 20.18 23.77 -31.10
C GLN A 79 19.89 22.76 -29.97
N LEU A 80 20.76 21.75 -29.80
CA LEU A 80 20.66 20.81 -28.68
C LEU A 80 20.87 21.48 -27.30
N LYS A 81 21.67 22.55 -27.21
CA LYS A 81 21.79 23.35 -25.98
C LYS A 81 20.56 24.25 -25.78
N MET A 82 20.07 24.91 -26.83
CA MET A 82 18.89 25.78 -26.77
C MET A 82 17.68 25.03 -26.21
N VAL A 83 17.36 23.85 -26.75
CA VAL A 83 16.24 23.03 -26.23
C VAL A 83 16.41 22.65 -24.76
N ILE A 84 17.65 22.47 -24.25
CA ILE A 84 17.88 22.24 -22.81
C ILE A 84 17.64 23.52 -21.99
N GLU A 85 17.91 24.71 -22.54
CA GLU A 85 17.66 25.98 -21.87
C GLU A 85 16.17 26.36 -21.89
N ASP A 86 15.49 26.10 -23.01
CA ASP A 86 14.03 26.23 -23.17
C ASP A 86 13.30 25.39 -22.11
N LEU A 87 13.73 24.13 -21.93
CA LEU A 87 13.20 23.19 -20.91
C LEU A 87 13.38 23.66 -19.44
N LYS A 88 14.30 24.60 -19.15
CA LYS A 88 14.46 25.14 -17.79
C LYS A 88 13.53 26.29 -17.48
N LYS A 89 13.24 27.12 -18.51
CA LYS A 89 12.50 28.38 -18.37
C LYS A 89 11.01 28.10 -18.36
N GLU A 90 10.48 27.67 -19.50
CA GLU A 90 9.06 27.43 -19.72
C GLU A 90 8.91 26.15 -20.56
N ALA A 91 8.87 25.01 -19.87
CA ALA A 91 8.82 23.69 -20.50
C ALA A 91 7.43 23.40 -21.10
N ASP A 92 7.16 23.98 -22.28
CA ASP A 92 5.93 23.74 -23.02
C ASP A 92 5.88 22.34 -23.67
N LEU A 93 4.68 21.90 -24.06
CA LEU A 93 4.45 20.60 -24.68
C LEU A 93 5.21 20.42 -26.00
N LEU A 94 5.40 21.48 -26.78
CA LEU A 94 6.18 21.47 -28.02
C LEU A 94 7.68 21.29 -27.75
N THR A 95 8.22 21.93 -26.72
CA THR A 95 9.65 21.86 -26.36
C THR A 95 10.03 20.49 -25.83
N VAL A 96 9.21 19.86 -24.99
CA VAL A 96 9.43 18.46 -24.57
C VAL A 96 9.28 17.50 -25.77
N ARG A 97 8.38 17.77 -26.72
CA ARG A 97 8.29 17.03 -28.01
C ARG A 97 9.49 17.23 -28.93
N LYS A 98 10.12 18.42 -28.96
CA LYS A 98 11.41 18.67 -29.66
C LYS A 98 12.51 17.83 -29.01
N ALA A 99 12.61 17.85 -27.69
CA ALA A 99 13.60 17.09 -26.93
C ALA A 99 13.49 15.58 -27.19
N LEU A 100 12.28 15.01 -27.16
CA LEU A 100 12.01 13.59 -27.47
C LEU A 100 12.53 13.20 -28.86
N LYS A 101 12.24 14.02 -29.88
CA LYS A 101 12.71 13.80 -31.26
C LYS A 101 14.23 13.90 -31.38
N PHE A 102 14.88 14.67 -30.51
CA PHE A 102 16.33 14.87 -30.52
C PHE A 102 17.13 13.89 -29.65
N VAL A 103 16.49 13.01 -28.86
CA VAL A 103 17.16 11.97 -28.04
C VAL A 103 18.31 11.23 -28.76
N PRO A 104 18.15 10.75 -30.03
CA PRO A 104 19.24 10.06 -30.74
C PRO A 104 20.49 10.90 -31.01
N TYR A 105 20.40 12.23 -30.96
CA TYR A 105 21.54 13.14 -31.09
C TYR A 105 22.13 13.51 -29.73
N TYR A 106 21.31 13.61 -28.68
CA TYR A 106 21.78 13.79 -27.31
C TYR A 106 22.66 12.62 -26.85
N LEU A 107 22.25 11.38 -27.13
CA LEU A 107 22.98 10.16 -26.77
C LEU A 107 24.42 10.11 -27.33
N LYS A 108 24.72 10.85 -28.40
CA LYS A 108 26.08 10.98 -28.98
C LYS A 108 27.00 11.92 -28.17
N SER A 109 26.52 12.49 -27.07
CA SER A 109 27.30 13.32 -26.15
C SER A 109 26.83 13.14 -24.70
N GLU A 110 27.64 12.46 -23.89
CA GLU A 110 27.37 12.21 -22.47
C GLU A 110 27.06 13.50 -21.68
N GLY A 111 27.86 14.55 -21.89
CA GLY A 111 27.67 15.83 -21.21
C GLY A 111 26.39 16.57 -21.58
N LEU A 112 25.79 16.29 -22.74
CA LEU A 112 24.45 16.78 -23.10
C LEU A 112 23.35 15.82 -22.63
N THR A 113 23.59 14.50 -22.68
CA THR A 113 22.67 13.49 -22.14
C THR A 113 22.42 13.68 -20.65
N LYS A 114 23.46 13.88 -19.84
CA LYS A 114 23.34 14.15 -18.39
C LYS A 114 22.56 15.45 -18.11
N LYS A 115 22.76 16.49 -18.92
CA LYS A 115 22.02 17.76 -18.79
C LYS A 115 20.54 17.60 -19.17
N LEU A 116 20.24 16.92 -20.27
CA LEU A 116 18.86 16.61 -20.66
C LEU A 116 18.17 15.75 -19.58
N LEU A 117 18.81 14.70 -19.09
CA LEU A 117 18.27 13.83 -18.04
C LEU A 117 17.89 14.62 -16.79
N LYS A 118 18.74 15.54 -16.32
CA LYS A 118 18.44 16.38 -15.15
C LYS A 118 17.13 17.14 -15.31
N GLU A 119 16.96 17.88 -16.41
CA GLU A 119 15.75 18.69 -16.62
C GLU A 119 14.52 17.80 -16.92
N ILE A 120 14.67 16.70 -17.67
CA ILE A 120 13.57 15.76 -17.94
C ILE A 120 13.10 15.04 -16.65
N ILE A 121 14.00 14.68 -15.73
CA ILE A 121 13.65 14.07 -14.43
C ILE A 121 12.93 15.09 -13.54
N LYS A 122 13.37 16.36 -13.54
CA LYS A 122 12.66 17.45 -12.84
C LYS A 122 11.22 17.59 -13.36
N LEU A 123 11.06 17.73 -14.67
CA LEU A 123 9.74 17.92 -15.31
C LEU A 123 8.83 16.70 -15.14
N TRP A 124 9.36 15.48 -15.21
CA TRP A 124 8.65 14.24 -14.89
C TRP A 124 8.06 14.22 -13.48
N ALA A 125 8.71 14.88 -12.51
CA ALA A 125 8.32 14.91 -11.10
C ALA A 125 7.58 16.17 -10.63
N GLU A 126 7.38 17.17 -11.50
CA GLU A 126 6.82 18.49 -11.12
C GLU A 126 5.77 19.03 -12.10
N SER A 127 5.83 18.69 -13.38
CA SER A 127 4.98 19.31 -14.42
C SER A 127 3.56 18.73 -14.50
N SER A 128 2.72 19.35 -15.33
CA SER A 128 1.38 18.83 -15.66
C SER A 128 1.44 17.45 -16.33
N GLU A 129 0.39 16.65 -16.17
CA GLU A 129 0.37 15.24 -16.61
C GLU A 129 0.75 15.04 -18.08
N LYS A 130 0.22 15.89 -18.97
CA LYS A 130 0.53 15.87 -20.42
C LYS A 130 2.02 16.07 -20.69
N ILE A 131 2.74 16.82 -19.86
CA ILE A 131 4.19 16.97 -19.92
C ILE A 131 4.89 15.74 -19.33
N ARG A 132 4.47 15.27 -18.14
CA ARG A 132 5.07 14.11 -17.45
C ARG A 132 5.06 12.86 -18.34
N VAL A 133 3.99 12.63 -19.12
CA VAL A 133 3.89 11.54 -20.11
C VAL A 133 4.99 11.64 -21.18
N ILE A 134 5.26 12.83 -21.74
CA ILE A 134 6.30 12.97 -22.78
C ILE A 134 7.71 12.93 -22.15
N CYS A 135 7.88 13.42 -20.93
CA CYS A 135 9.10 13.20 -20.15
C CYS A 135 9.38 11.70 -19.89
N LEU A 136 8.35 10.89 -19.61
CA LEU A 136 8.47 9.43 -19.51
C LEU A 136 8.90 8.80 -20.85
N LEU A 137 8.33 9.23 -21.98
CA LEU A 137 8.77 8.75 -23.30
C LEU A 137 10.24 9.13 -23.60
N CYS A 138 10.69 10.31 -23.17
CA CYS A 138 12.11 10.70 -23.21
C CYS A 138 12.96 9.75 -22.37
N LEU A 139 12.56 9.49 -21.12
CA LEU A 139 13.27 8.60 -20.19
C LEU A 139 13.38 7.17 -20.76
N ILE A 140 12.28 6.60 -21.25
CA ILE A 140 12.27 5.26 -21.87
C ILE A 140 13.17 5.23 -23.11
N ARG A 141 13.10 6.22 -24.01
CA ARG A 141 13.94 6.23 -25.24
C ARG A 141 15.42 6.48 -24.95
N ILE A 142 15.76 7.24 -23.91
CA ILE A 142 17.15 7.38 -23.43
C ILE A 142 17.61 6.06 -22.81
N TYR A 143 16.83 5.47 -21.90
CA TYR A 143 17.19 4.28 -21.13
C TYR A 143 17.39 3.03 -22.01
N THR A 144 16.46 2.79 -22.96
CA THR A 144 16.50 1.63 -23.85
C THR A 144 17.62 1.68 -24.89
N LYS A 145 17.97 2.86 -25.41
CA LYS A 145 19.08 3.04 -26.36
C LYS A 145 20.43 3.30 -25.66
N LEU A 146 20.52 3.12 -24.33
CA LEU A 146 21.76 3.27 -23.56
C LEU A 146 22.32 1.91 -23.16
N ASN A 147 23.43 1.52 -23.82
CA ASN A 147 24.08 0.23 -23.63
C ASN A 147 24.85 0.13 -22.28
N ASP A 148 25.22 1.26 -21.70
CA ASP A 148 25.96 1.33 -20.43
C ASP A 148 25.03 1.03 -19.23
N LYS A 149 25.25 -0.13 -18.61
CA LYS A 149 24.46 -0.61 -17.45
C LYS A 149 24.65 0.23 -16.19
N GLU A 150 25.82 0.83 -15.98
CA GLU A 150 26.07 1.67 -14.80
C GLU A 150 25.31 2.98 -14.90
N ARG A 151 25.31 3.61 -16.09
CA ARG A 151 24.48 4.80 -16.36
C ARG A 151 22.99 4.48 -16.28
N ARG A 152 22.54 3.30 -16.73
CA ARG A 152 21.16 2.84 -16.50
C ARG A 152 20.85 2.72 -15.00
N GLN A 153 21.77 2.18 -14.19
CA GLN A 153 21.60 2.13 -12.74
C GLN A 153 21.56 3.54 -12.10
N MET A 154 22.37 4.49 -12.59
CA MET A 154 22.32 5.89 -12.16
C MET A 154 20.97 6.55 -12.47
N ILE A 155 20.46 6.43 -13.70
CA ILE A 155 19.15 7.00 -14.10
C ILE A 155 18.02 6.48 -13.20
N ILE A 156 17.99 5.18 -12.91
CA ILE A 156 17.02 4.56 -12.00
C ILE A 156 17.16 5.08 -10.57
N LYS A 157 18.39 5.25 -10.08
CA LYS A 157 18.67 5.83 -8.76
C LYS A 157 18.21 7.28 -8.67
N ASP A 158 18.45 8.09 -9.70
CA ASP A 158 18.10 9.52 -9.74
C ASP A 158 16.58 9.74 -9.85
N LEU A 159 15.88 8.86 -10.58
CA LEU A 159 14.41 8.82 -10.60
C LEU A 159 13.84 8.43 -9.24
N TYR A 160 14.40 7.41 -8.58
CA TYR A 160 13.96 6.96 -7.26
C TYR A 160 14.20 8.00 -6.16
N THR A 161 15.37 8.67 -6.14
CA THR A 161 15.65 9.74 -5.17
C THR A 161 14.78 10.97 -5.40
N THR A 162 14.47 11.30 -6.66
CA THR A 162 13.52 12.37 -7.02
C THR A 162 12.09 12.02 -6.61
N PHE A 163 11.62 10.80 -6.90
CA PHE A 163 10.33 10.31 -6.40
C PHE A 163 10.22 10.45 -4.88
N LEU A 164 11.24 9.97 -4.13
CA LEU A 164 11.26 10.05 -2.67
C LEU A 164 11.37 11.48 -2.10
N SER A 165 11.83 12.46 -2.88
CA SER A 165 11.83 13.87 -2.44
C SER A 165 10.46 14.53 -2.64
N LYS A 166 9.65 14.03 -3.58
CA LYS A 166 8.29 14.55 -3.88
C LYS A 166 7.17 13.82 -3.16
N CYS A 167 7.31 12.51 -2.88
CA CYS A 167 6.27 11.72 -2.22
C CYS A 167 6.20 11.88 -0.68
N GLY A 168 6.85 12.92 -0.13
CA GLY A 168 6.85 13.20 1.32
C GLY A 168 5.63 14.00 1.81
N ILE A 169 4.89 14.66 0.91
CA ILE A 169 3.70 15.45 1.24
C ILE A 169 2.55 14.99 0.35
N ALA A 170 1.55 14.35 0.96
CA ALA A 170 0.25 14.13 0.33
C ALA A 170 -0.61 15.39 0.42
N LYS A 171 -1.17 15.77 -0.73
CA LYS A 171 -2.34 16.63 -0.88
C LYS A 171 -3.14 16.11 -2.08
N PHE A 172 -4.37 16.57 -2.24
CA PHE A 172 -5.24 16.19 -3.35
C PHE A 172 -4.56 16.39 -4.72
N GLU A 173 -3.87 17.52 -4.91
CA GLU A 173 -3.18 17.86 -6.16
C GLU A 173 -1.93 16.99 -6.39
N THR A 174 -1.26 16.54 -5.31
CA THR A 174 -0.04 15.71 -5.42
C THR A 174 -0.34 14.23 -5.59
N MET A 175 -1.55 13.74 -5.29
CA MET A 175 -1.89 12.31 -5.46
C MET A 175 -1.75 11.82 -6.90
N SER A 176 -2.28 12.57 -7.87
CA SER A 176 -2.16 12.21 -9.29
C SER A 176 -0.68 12.17 -9.75
N MET A 177 0.13 13.09 -9.25
CA MET A 177 1.56 13.22 -9.55
C MET A 177 2.38 12.08 -8.93
N ILE A 178 2.14 11.77 -7.65
CA ILE A 178 2.81 10.68 -6.92
C ILE A 178 2.41 9.33 -7.51
N SER A 179 1.12 9.13 -7.80
CA SER A 179 0.63 7.94 -8.49
C SER A 179 1.27 7.77 -9.87
N PHE A 180 1.34 8.84 -10.68
CA PHE A 180 2.03 8.82 -11.97
C PHE A 180 3.51 8.44 -11.83
N MET A 181 4.23 9.01 -10.87
CA MET A 181 5.64 8.66 -10.63
C MET A 181 5.81 7.19 -10.24
N ARG A 182 4.95 6.63 -9.36
CA ARG A 182 5.05 5.20 -8.99
C ARG A 182 4.83 4.28 -10.19
N HIS A 183 3.77 4.49 -10.97
CA HIS A 183 3.47 3.66 -12.14
C HIS A 183 4.55 3.79 -13.22
N SER A 184 4.93 5.02 -13.58
CA SER A 184 5.94 5.25 -14.63
C SER A 184 7.34 4.76 -14.28
N LEU A 185 7.75 4.83 -13.00
CA LEU A 185 8.98 4.21 -12.51
C LEU A 185 8.88 2.67 -12.50
N THR A 186 7.70 2.12 -12.22
CA THR A 186 7.43 0.67 -12.31
C THR A 186 7.57 0.14 -13.74
N GLU A 187 7.08 0.87 -14.75
CA GLU A 187 7.31 0.51 -16.16
C GLU A 187 8.80 0.54 -16.55
N LEU A 188 9.57 1.54 -16.08
CA LEU A 188 11.02 1.59 -16.31
C LEU A 188 11.76 0.42 -15.64
N TYR A 189 11.31 -0.04 -14.46
CA TYR A 189 11.88 -1.21 -13.79
C TYR A 189 11.63 -2.55 -14.53
N LYS A 190 10.62 -2.65 -15.40
CA LYS A 190 10.39 -3.86 -16.22
C LYS A 190 11.47 -4.07 -17.29
N ILE A 191 12.18 -3.01 -17.69
CA ILE A 191 13.17 -3.04 -18.78
C ILE A 191 14.46 -3.77 -18.36
N ASP A 192 14.86 -3.69 -17.08
CA ASP A 192 16.04 -4.37 -16.55
C ASP A 192 15.78 -4.89 -15.13
N PRO A 193 15.22 -6.11 -14.98
CA PRO A 193 14.87 -6.69 -13.69
C PRO A 193 16.04 -6.86 -12.70
N HIS A 194 17.29 -6.91 -13.18
CA HIS A 194 18.47 -6.96 -12.32
C HIS A 194 18.78 -5.59 -11.70
N ILE A 195 18.70 -4.51 -12.48
CA ILE A 195 18.80 -3.13 -11.96
C ILE A 195 17.62 -2.85 -11.02
N ALA A 196 16.41 -3.29 -11.37
CA ALA A 196 15.23 -3.17 -10.51
C ALA A 196 15.40 -3.88 -9.17
N PHE A 197 15.83 -5.16 -9.17
CA PHE A 197 16.08 -5.92 -7.95
C PHE A 197 17.15 -5.26 -7.06
N LYS A 198 18.26 -4.79 -7.64
CA LYS A 198 19.33 -4.11 -6.88
C LYS A 198 18.82 -2.82 -6.21
N GLN A 199 18.00 -2.04 -6.92
CA GLN A 199 17.40 -0.82 -6.36
C GLN A 199 16.33 -1.13 -5.30
N ALA A 200 15.48 -2.13 -5.53
CA ALA A 200 14.45 -2.57 -4.59
C ALA A 200 15.04 -3.17 -3.30
N GLN A 201 16.11 -3.97 -3.41
CA GLN A 201 16.84 -4.52 -2.27
C GLN A 201 17.47 -3.39 -1.43
N THR A 202 18.07 -2.39 -2.08
CA THR A 202 18.61 -1.19 -1.40
C THR A 202 17.51 -0.43 -0.65
N ALA A 203 16.32 -0.28 -1.25
CA ALA A 203 15.16 0.35 -0.62
C ALA A 203 14.66 -0.46 0.61
N CYS A 204 14.51 -1.77 0.47
CA CYS A 204 14.08 -2.65 1.57
C CYS A 204 15.07 -2.61 2.76
N GLN A 205 16.37 -2.56 2.49
CA GLN A 205 17.41 -2.38 3.52
C GLN A 205 17.27 -1.03 4.24
N GLN A 206 17.07 0.07 3.51
CA GLN A 206 16.86 1.39 4.09
C GLN A 206 15.63 1.42 5.00
N LEU A 207 14.48 0.96 4.51
CA LEU A 207 13.23 0.89 5.29
C LEU A 207 13.38 0.00 6.53
N SER A 208 14.08 -1.14 6.42
CA SER A 208 14.34 -2.06 7.53
C SER A 208 15.20 -1.43 8.61
N THR A 209 16.23 -0.66 8.26
CA THR A 209 17.07 0.05 9.25
C THR A 209 16.29 1.15 9.94
N THR A 210 15.51 1.95 9.19
CA THR A 210 14.65 3.01 9.78
C THR A 210 13.61 2.41 10.74
N LEU A 211 12.95 1.32 10.36
CA LEU A 211 11.98 0.62 11.22
C LEU A 211 12.63 -0.02 12.45
N HIS A 212 13.84 -0.61 12.30
CA HIS A 212 14.60 -1.13 13.43
C HIS A 212 14.96 -0.02 14.42
N ASN A 213 15.48 1.11 13.94
CA ASN A 213 15.85 2.25 14.78
C ASN A 213 14.63 2.79 15.56
N ALA A 214 13.45 2.89 14.93
CA ALA A 214 12.21 3.25 15.61
C ALA A 214 11.78 2.23 16.69
N THR A 215 11.92 0.93 16.39
CA THR A 215 11.62 -0.16 17.33
C THR A 215 12.57 -0.19 18.53
N THR A 216 13.83 0.20 18.32
CA THR A 216 14.90 0.19 19.32
C THR A 216 14.90 1.45 20.20
N HIS A 217 14.87 2.65 19.59
CA HIS A 217 14.97 3.93 20.32
C HIS A 217 13.64 4.43 20.89
N LYS A 218 12.50 4.08 20.26
CA LYS A 218 11.14 4.33 20.77
C LYS A 218 10.80 5.79 21.07
N ASN A 219 11.52 6.74 20.49
CA ASN A 219 11.30 8.18 20.65
C ASN A 219 10.49 8.77 19.50
N GLU A 220 9.92 9.97 19.69
CA GLU A 220 8.97 10.55 18.73
C GLU A 220 9.58 10.81 17.34
N GLU A 221 10.84 11.25 17.27
CA GLU A 221 11.58 11.46 16.02
C GLU A 221 11.75 10.14 15.24
N SER A 222 12.14 9.07 15.93
CA SER A 222 12.29 7.75 15.31
C SER A 222 10.95 7.19 14.81
N TYR A 223 9.84 7.41 15.53
CA TYR A 223 8.50 7.08 15.03
C TYR A 223 8.11 7.93 13.81
N LYS A 224 8.35 9.25 13.85
CA LYS A 224 8.12 10.18 12.71
C LYS A 224 8.90 9.75 11.46
N SER A 225 10.08 9.14 11.61
CA SER A 225 10.88 8.62 10.48
C SER A 225 10.24 7.44 9.73
N VAL A 226 9.29 6.72 10.36
CA VAL A 226 8.50 5.63 9.74
C VAL A 226 7.08 6.09 9.39
N LEU A 227 6.39 6.79 10.29
CA LEU A 227 4.94 7.09 10.19
C LEU A 227 4.63 8.30 9.27
N ASN A 228 5.29 8.34 8.10
CA ASN A 228 5.21 9.43 7.13
C ASN A 228 4.94 8.92 5.69
N TRP A 229 4.47 9.84 4.84
CA TRP A 229 4.11 9.56 3.46
C TRP A 229 5.26 9.03 2.59
N ARG A 230 6.51 9.40 2.86
CA ARG A 230 7.67 8.91 2.10
C ARG A 230 7.93 7.42 2.35
N PHE A 231 7.78 6.97 3.60
CA PHE A 231 7.90 5.55 3.97
C PHE A 231 6.77 4.72 3.33
N ALA A 232 5.52 5.17 3.47
CA ALA A 232 4.36 4.49 2.89
C ALA A 232 4.41 4.43 1.36
N ASN A 233 4.72 5.54 0.68
CA ASN A 233 4.86 5.56 -0.78
C ASN A 233 6.01 4.68 -1.29
N CYS A 234 7.06 4.49 -0.49
CA CYS A 234 8.13 3.54 -0.83
C CYS A 234 7.66 2.08 -0.72
N LEU A 235 6.91 1.72 0.33
CA LEU A 235 6.30 0.39 0.47
C LEU A 235 5.30 0.10 -0.66
N ILE A 236 4.48 1.09 -1.03
CA ILE A 236 3.53 0.97 -2.14
C ILE A 236 4.28 0.78 -3.47
N LEU A 237 5.30 1.59 -3.76
CA LEU A 237 6.14 1.42 -4.95
C LEU A 237 6.79 0.03 -5.01
N LEU A 238 7.33 -0.46 -3.90
CA LEU A 238 7.94 -1.80 -3.84
C LEU A 238 6.90 -2.91 -4.07
N SER A 239 5.68 -2.73 -3.56
CA SER A 239 4.57 -3.68 -3.75
C SER A 239 4.07 -3.68 -5.19
N GLN A 240 3.88 -2.51 -5.81
CA GLN A 240 3.57 -2.37 -7.24
C GLN A 240 4.67 -2.95 -8.14
N LEU A 241 5.95 -2.78 -7.75
CA LEU A 241 7.07 -3.38 -8.45
C LEU A 241 7.06 -4.92 -8.35
N ILE A 242 6.79 -5.51 -7.18
CA ILE A 242 6.68 -6.97 -7.00
C ILE A 242 5.51 -7.56 -7.80
N THR A 243 4.36 -6.89 -7.84
CA THR A 243 3.16 -7.40 -8.52
C THR A 243 3.25 -7.27 -10.05
N SER A 244 3.90 -6.21 -10.55
CA SER A 244 4.06 -5.94 -11.99
C SER A 244 5.10 -6.81 -12.73
N GLN A 245 5.85 -7.64 -12.00
CA GLN A 245 6.92 -8.50 -12.54
C GLN A 245 6.44 -9.94 -12.73
N GLY A 246 7.06 -10.69 -13.65
CA GLY A 246 6.84 -12.14 -13.79
C GLY A 246 7.49 -12.95 -12.65
N ASP A 247 7.07 -14.20 -12.48
CA ASP A 247 7.43 -15.01 -11.30
C ASP A 247 8.92 -15.42 -11.24
N GLU A 248 9.58 -15.55 -12.39
CA GLU A 248 11.03 -15.74 -12.51
C GLU A 248 11.86 -14.49 -12.13
N SER A 249 11.23 -13.32 -11.96
CA SER A 249 11.94 -12.08 -11.68
C SER A 249 12.60 -12.11 -10.29
N PRO A 250 13.90 -11.76 -10.15
CA PRO A 250 14.56 -11.72 -8.85
C PRO A 250 13.85 -10.77 -7.85
N VAL A 251 13.10 -9.78 -8.35
CA VAL A 251 12.23 -8.89 -7.55
C VAL A 251 11.24 -9.67 -6.67
N LYS A 252 10.65 -10.77 -7.16
CA LYS A 252 9.65 -11.58 -6.41
C LYS A 252 10.21 -12.12 -5.09
N LYS A 253 11.53 -12.32 -5.00
CA LYS A 253 12.21 -12.82 -3.79
C LYS A 253 12.11 -11.84 -2.61
N LEU A 254 11.79 -10.57 -2.87
CA LEU A 254 11.56 -9.54 -1.84
C LEU A 254 10.13 -9.54 -1.27
N THR A 255 9.21 -10.36 -1.79
CA THR A 255 7.77 -10.33 -1.40
C THR A 255 7.57 -10.44 0.11
N GLN A 256 8.19 -11.43 0.77
CA GLN A 256 8.04 -11.60 2.23
C GLN A 256 8.65 -10.43 3.00
N GLN A 257 9.82 -9.92 2.60
CA GLN A 257 10.45 -8.77 3.25
C GLN A 257 9.56 -7.51 3.16
N VAL A 258 8.89 -7.28 2.02
CA VAL A 258 7.96 -6.14 1.88
C VAL A 258 6.69 -6.34 2.71
N ILE A 259 6.17 -7.56 2.81
CA ILE A 259 5.05 -7.88 3.72
C ILE A 259 5.43 -7.61 5.17
N GLU A 260 6.60 -8.09 5.61
CA GLU A 260 7.13 -7.89 6.96
C GLU A 260 7.34 -6.40 7.28
N LEU A 261 7.85 -5.60 6.34
CA LEU A 261 8.02 -4.15 6.52
C LEU A 261 6.69 -3.40 6.65
N ASN A 262 5.67 -3.76 5.86
CA ASN A 262 4.32 -3.18 6.00
C ASN A 262 3.71 -3.55 7.37
N ILE A 263 3.73 -4.84 7.74
CA ILE A 263 3.18 -5.32 9.01
C ILE A 263 3.94 -4.72 10.20
N GLY A 264 5.27 -4.60 10.11
CA GLY A 264 6.10 -3.98 11.14
C GLY A 264 5.82 -2.48 11.32
N ALA A 265 5.63 -1.74 10.22
CA ALA A 265 5.25 -0.32 10.29
C ALA A 265 3.85 -0.10 10.88
N ILE A 266 2.87 -0.97 10.57
CA ILE A 266 1.53 -0.92 11.19
C ILE A 266 1.59 -1.22 12.70
N ASN A 267 2.43 -2.16 13.14
CA ASN A 267 2.53 -2.58 14.54
C ASN A 267 3.55 -1.76 15.37
N LEU A 268 4.24 -0.78 14.77
CA LEU A 268 5.27 0.03 15.42
C LEU A 268 4.70 0.88 16.58
N LEU A 269 3.51 1.43 16.39
CA LEU A 269 2.79 2.23 17.38
C LEU A 269 1.31 1.82 17.35
N THR A 270 0.57 2.04 18.44
CA THR A 270 -0.87 1.66 18.50
C THR A 270 -1.79 2.81 18.88
N SER A 271 -1.35 4.04 18.61
CA SER A 271 -2.13 5.27 18.80
C SER A 271 -3.20 5.41 17.71
N PRO A 272 -4.43 5.86 18.05
CA PRO A 272 -5.50 6.11 17.07
C PRO A 272 -5.12 7.20 16.06
N ARG A 273 -4.24 8.14 16.45
CA ARG A 273 -3.74 9.26 15.64
C ARG A 273 -3.27 8.86 14.23
N TYR A 274 -2.80 7.63 14.05
CA TYR A 274 -2.18 7.12 12.80
C TYR A 274 -3.04 6.06 12.08
N TYR A 275 -4.31 5.89 12.44
CA TYR A 275 -5.20 4.94 11.75
C TYR A 275 -5.29 5.13 10.22
N PRO A 276 -5.29 6.36 9.65
CA PRO A 276 -5.18 6.58 8.20
C PRO A 276 -3.92 5.97 7.57
N TYR A 277 -2.74 6.20 8.15
CA TYR A 277 -1.49 5.57 7.69
C TYR A 277 -1.56 4.04 7.75
N TYR A 278 -2.19 3.45 8.78
CA TYR A 278 -2.38 2.00 8.82
C TYR A 278 -3.38 1.51 7.77
N CYS A 279 -4.45 2.27 7.47
CA CYS A 279 -5.41 1.93 6.41
C CYS A 279 -4.71 1.83 5.05
N HIS A 280 -3.84 2.78 4.70
CA HIS A 280 -3.05 2.71 3.45
C HIS A 280 -2.09 1.52 3.38
N LEU A 281 -1.46 1.14 4.49
CA LEU A 281 -0.59 -0.06 4.50
C LEU A 281 -1.40 -1.36 4.49
N ILE A 282 -2.60 -1.37 5.09
CA ILE A 282 -3.55 -2.49 5.00
C ILE A 282 -4.05 -2.66 3.56
N GLU A 283 -4.45 -1.57 2.90
CA GLU A 283 -4.84 -1.53 1.49
C GLU A 283 -3.73 -2.07 0.58
N ASN A 284 -2.51 -1.58 0.77
CA ASN A 284 -1.32 -2.06 0.05
C ASN A 284 -1.08 -3.57 0.27
N LEU A 285 -1.22 -4.06 1.51
CA LEU A 285 -1.15 -5.49 1.82
C LEU A 285 -2.26 -6.30 1.14
N ILE A 286 -3.49 -5.78 1.05
CA ILE A 286 -4.60 -6.46 0.36
C ILE A 286 -4.29 -6.58 -1.14
N HIS A 287 -3.89 -5.50 -1.80
CA HIS A 287 -3.51 -5.54 -3.22
C HIS A 287 -2.30 -6.45 -3.48
N LEU A 288 -1.32 -6.48 -2.58
CA LEU A 288 -0.18 -7.38 -2.66
C LEU A 288 -0.60 -8.85 -2.49
N SER A 289 -1.48 -9.15 -1.51
CA SER A 289 -2.00 -10.51 -1.29
C SER A 289 -2.74 -11.06 -2.51
N ILE A 290 -3.62 -10.25 -3.10
CA ILE A 290 -4.38 -10.58 -4.31
C ILE A 290 -3.44 -10.78 -5.50
N SER A 291 -2.60 -9.78 -5.79
CA SER A 291 -1.87 -9.71 -7.06
C SER A 291 -0.62 -10.61 -7.09
N ALA A 292 0.01 -10.86 -5.94
CA ALA A 292 1.10 -11.84 -5.82
C ALA A 292 0.59 -13.27 -5.51
N LYS A 293 -0.72 -13.46 -5.33
CA LYS A 293 -1.36 -14.73 -4.91
C LYS A 293 -0.78 -15.33 -3.62
N VAL A 294 -0.31 -14.48 -2.70
CA VAL A 294 0.24 -14.89 -1.40
C VAL A 294 -0.80 -14.62 -0.32
N PHE A 295 -1.11 -15.61 0.51
CA PHE A 295 -1.98 -15.41 1.67
C PHE A 295 -1.28 -14.53 2.71
N ILE A 296 -1.94 -13.42 3.07
CA ILE A 296 -1.51 -12.52 4.16
C ILE A 296 -2.62 -12.49 5.22
N PRO A 297 -2.31 -12.68 6.52
CA PRO A 297 -3.31 -12.64 7.60
C PRO A 297 -3.66 -11.19 7.98
N ILE A 298 -4.41 -10.50 7.11
CA ILE A 298 -4.76 -9.08 7.26
C ILE A 298 -5.93 -8.87 8.25
N LEU A 299 -6.88 -9.82 8.31
CA LEU A 299 -8.04 -9.74 9.21
C LEU A 299 -7.66 -9.52 10.70
N PRO A 300 -6.68 -10.24 11.30
CA PRO A 300 -6.18 -9.95 12.64
C PRO A 300 -5.73 -8.49 12.87
N ILE A 301 -5.13 -7.85 11.86
CA ILE A 301 -4.67 -6.46 11.93
C ILE A 301 -5.89 -5.52 11.96
N MET A 302 -6.81 -5.67 11.00
CA MET A 302 -8.05 -4.88 10.95
C MET A 302 -8.91 -5.04 12.21
N LEU A 303 -9.00 -6.26 12.76
CA LEU A 303 -9.70 -6.53 14.02
C LEU A 303 -9.00 -5.90 15.23
N SER A 304 -7.69 -5.64 15.18
CA SER A 304 -6.96 -4.97 16.26
C SER A 304 -7.24 -3.47 16.33
N ILE A 305 -7.52 -2.84 15.17
CA ILE A 305 -8.01 -1.46 15.05
C ILE A 305 -9.48 -1.42 15.46
N LEU A 306 -10.33 -2.29 14.90
CA LEU A 306 -11.76 -2.34 15.21
C LEU A 306 -12.03 -2.44 16.72
N LYS A 307 -11.32 -3.34 17.42
CA LYS A 307 -11.44 -3.52 18.88
C LYS A 307 -11.07 -2.29 19.72
N ARG A 308 -10.46 -1.27 19.14
CA ARG A 308 -10.06 0.00 19.79
C ARG A 308 -10.95 1.18 19.39
N LEU A 309 -11.77 1.04 18.34
CA LEU A 309 -12.83 2.00 18.04
C LEU A 309 -13.95 1.80 19.07
N SER A 310 -14.40 2.90 19.68
CA SER A 310 -15.32 2.87 20.82
C SER A 310 -16.29 4.04 20.71
N PHE A 311 -17.48 3.76 20.18
CA PHE A 311 -18.52 4.77 20.01
C PHE A 311 -19.25 4.97 21.34
N PRO A 312 -19.41 6.23 21.81
CA PRO A 312 -20.21 6.50 23.00
C PRO A 312 -21.64 6.03 22.75
N ILE A 313 -22.18 5.22 23.66
CA ILE A 313 -23.56 4.75 23.57
C ILE A 313 -24.47 5.98 23.68
N GLU A 314 -25.27 6.23 22.65
CA GLU A 314 -26.35 7.23 22.68
C GLU A 314 -27.25 6.96 23.90
N LYS A 315 -27.04 7.71 24.99
CA LYS A 315 -27.95 7.71 26.13
C LYS A 315 -29.28 8.26 25.60
N LYS A 316 -30.27 7.40 25.41
CA LYS A 316 -31.65 7.84 25.15
C LYS A 316 -32.08 8.73 26.31
N ILE A 317 -32.06 10.03 26.09
CA ILE A 317 -32.63 11.02 26.99
C ILE A 317 -34.11 10.67 27.10
N LYS A 318 -34.54 10.17 28.26
CA LYS A 318 -35.97 10.08 28.55
C LYS A 318 -36.51 11.51 28.52
N PRO A 319 -37.64 11.81 27.87
CA PRO A 319 -38.29 13.09 28.03
C PRO A 319 -38.44 13.39 29.52
N LYS A 320 -38.04 14.59 29.97
CA LYS A 320 -38.40 15.07 31.30
C LYS A 320 -39.92 15.19 31.32
N GLU A 321 -40.60 14.35 32.10
CA GLU A 321 -42.04 14.52 32.32
C GLU A 321 -42.23 15.83 33.09
N ILE A 322 -42.78 16.84 32.40
CA ILE A 322 -43.11 18.13 33.01
C ILE A 322 -44.20 17.86 34.06
N PRO A 323 -43.98 18.18 35.35
CA PRO A 323 -44.98 17.92 36.38
C PRO A 323 -46.26 18.71 36.10
N LYS A 324 -47.36 18.00 35.82
CA LYS A 324 -48.68 18.61 35.64
C LYS A 324 -49.17 19.17 36.98
N LYS A 325 -48.84 20.43 37.29
CA LYS A 325 -49.50 21.17 38.37
C LYS A 325 -51.01 21.19 38.07
N ALA A 326 -51.79 20.60 38.95
CA ALA A 326 -53.22 20.41 38.74
C ALA A 326 -53.96 21.76 38.86
N VAL A 327 -54.73 22.11 37.84
CA VAL A 327 -55.72 23.19 37.95
C VAL A 327 -56.85 22.68 38.83
N LYS A 328 -56.91 23.15 40.08
CA LYS A 328 -58.13 23.13 40.89
C LYS A 328 -58.75 24.52 40.91
N SER A 329 -60.04 24.57 40.63
CA SER A 329 -60.84 25.79 40.52
C SER A 329 -61.13 26.44 41.87
N ARG A 330 -61.29 27.76 41.86
CA ARG A 330 -61.79 28.56 42.99
C ARG A 330 -63.11 28.00 43.55
N LYS A 331 -63.25 28.04 44.88
CA LYS A 331 -64.42 28.62 45.58
C LYS A 331 -64.01 29.00 46.99
N ALA A 332 -64.73 29.96 47.58
CA ALA A 332 -64.50 30.48 48.92
C ALA A 332 -65.58 29.98 49.88
N SER A 333 -65.25 29.97 51.19
CA SER A 333 -66.16 30.28 52.30
C SER A 333 -65.38 30.26 53.62
N ASP A 334 -65.42 31.40 54.31
CA ASP A 334 -65.70 31.58 55.74
C ASP A 334 -64.72 31.02 56.82
N ASP A 335 -64.30 31.96 57.68
CA ASP A 335 -64.18 31.94 59.16
C ASP A 335 -63.54 30.74 59.90
N ASP A 336 -62.53 31.00 60.75
CA ASP A 336 -62.74 31.16 62.22
C ASP A 336 -61.50 31.73 62.96
N ASP A 337 -61.66 32.12 64.23
CA ASP A 337 -60.66 32.77 65.10
C ASP A 337 -59.51 31.85 65.60
N SER A 338 -58.33 32.45 65.84
CA SER A 338 -57.59 32.34 67.12
C SER A 338 -56.34 33.23 67.17
N ASP A 339 -56.20 34.05 68.22
CA ASP A 339 -54.98 34.83 68.53
C ASP A 339 -53.78 33.94 68.93
N GLU A 340 -52.55 34.41 68.69
CA GLU A 340 -51.72 34.95 69.79
C GLU A 340 -50.45 35.67 69.30
N GLU A 341 -50.15 36.74 70.04
CA GLU A 341 -48.94 37.58 70.13
C GLU A 341 -47.60 36.81 70.20
N LYS A 342 -46.39 37.39 69.97
CA LYS A 342 -45.92 38.79 69.96
C LYS A 342 -44.51 38.92 69.35
N ASP A 343 -44.12 40.16 69.01
CA ASP A 343 -42.76 40.75 69.06
C ASP A 343 -41.59 40.11 68.25
N SER A 344 -40.68 40.86 67.60
CA SER A 344 -40.42 42.31 67.64
C SER A 344 -39.70 42.88 66.39
N ASN A 345 -39.70 44.21 66.32
CA ASN A 345 -38.77 45.10 65.59
C ASN A 345 -38.78 45.10 64.05
N GLU A 346 -39.81 45.79 63.55
CA GLU A 346 -39.77 46.75 62.45
C GLU A 346 -38.52 47.67 62.47
N SER A 347 -37.89 47.86 61.30
CA SER A 347 -37.02 49.02 60.99
C SER A 347 -36.81 49.10 59.47
N ASP A 348 -37.62 49.90 58.79
CA ASP A 348 -37.61 50.00 57.32
C ASP A 348 -36.49 50.93 56.81
N GLU A 349 -35.70 50.44 55.86
CA GLU A 349 -35.00 51.26 54.88
C GLU A 349 -35.28 50.66 53.49
N GLU A 350 -36.30 51.21 52.80
CA GLU A 350 -36.60 50.90 51.39
C GLU A 350 -35.55 51.56 50.47
N ASP A 351 -34.39 50.93 50.35
CA ASP A 351 -33.32 51.38 49.44
C ASP A 351 -33.58 50.81 48.02
N ASP A 352 -33.87 51.71 47.08
CA ASP A 352 -34.34 51.41 45.72
C ASP A 352 -33.20 50.93 44.81
N TYR A 353 -33.09 49.62 44.61
CA TYR A 353 -32.16 48.99 43.67
C TYR A 353 -32.90 48.23 42.57
N GLU A 354 -33.00 48.85 41.39
CA GLU A 354 -33.27 48.14 40.14
C GLU A 354 -32.09 47.22 39.80
N ASP A 355 -32.08 46.01 40.37
CA ASP A 355 -31.20 44.92 39.91
C ASP A 355 -31.58 44.57 38.47
N GLU A 356 -30.86 45.16 37.50
CA GLU A 356 -30.88 44.72 36.11
C GLU A 356 -30.42 43.25 36.05
N TYR A 357 -31.39 42.34 35.97
CA TYR A 357 -31.13 40.96 35.56
C TYR A 357 -30.65 40.98 34.10
N GLU A 358 -29.35 41.20 33.90
CA GLU A 358 -28.67 40.73 32.70
C GLU A 358 -28.91 39.22 32.62
N ASP A 359 -29.84 38.81 31.74
CA ASP A 359 -29.97 37.43 31.32
C ASP A 359 -28.61 37.01 30.74
N GLU A 360 -27.78 36.33 31.54
CA GLU A 360 -26.67 35.51 31.05
C GLU A 360 -27.28 34.40 30.18
N VAL A 361 -27.53 34.74 28.91
CA VAL A 361 -27.90 33.79 27.89
C VAL A 361 -26.75 32.79 27.80
N GLU A 362 -26.93 31.63 28.42
CA GLU A 362 -26.08 30.45 28.20
C GLU A 362 -26.10 30.15 26.71
N ASP A 363 -25.10 30.69 26.01
CA ASP A 363 -24.97 30.74 24.56
C ASP A 363 -25.10 29.31 24.00
N GLU A 364 -26.30 28.98 23.47
CA GLU A 364 -26.69 27.61 23.13
C GLU A 364 -25.52 26.94 22.38
N PRO A 365 -25.03 25.77 22.82
CA PRO A 365 -23.69 25.30 22.46
C PRO A 365 -23.56 25.01 20.96
N LYS A 366 -23.22 26.07 20.21
CA LYS A 366 -23.25 26.18 18.74
C LYS A 366 -22.66 24.92 18.13
N GLU A 367 -23.51 24.11 17.50
CA GLU A 367 -23.12 22.80 16.96
C GLU A 367 -21.91 22.98 16.04
N LYS A 368 -20.74 22.53 16.52
CA LYS A 368 -19.48 22.73 15.80
C LYS A 368 -19.60 21.99 14.46
N PRO A 369 -19.40 22.67 13.31
CA PRO A 369 -19.71 22.11 12.00
C PRO A 369 -18.99 20.78 11.83
N LYS A 370 -19.75 19.72 11.54
CA LYS A 370 -19.27 18.32 11.58
C LYS A 370 -18.04 18.16 10.69
N LYS A 371 -16.86 18.04 11.31
CA LYS A 371 -15.59 18.00 10.60
C LYS A 371 -15.46 16.69 9.83
N GLU A 372 -15.45 16.79 8.50
CA GLU A 372 -15.23 15.64 7.63
C GLU A 372 -13.74 15.28 7.56
N TYR A 373 -13.45 13.97 7.62
CA TYR A 373 -12.08 13.43 7.60
C TYR A 373 -11.91 12.49 6.40
N ASN A 374 -11.40 13.01 5.28
CA ASN A 374 -10.97 12.15 4.17
C ASN A 374 -9.72 11.36 4.57
N ILE A 375 -9.92 10.09 4.92
CA ILE A 375 -8.87 9.17 5.38
C ILE A 375 -7.77 8.96 4.32
N GLU A 376 -8.08 9.11 3.02
CA GLU A 376 -7.15 8.83 1.93
C GLU A 376 -6.09 9.92 1.71
N LEU A 377 -6.33 11.12 2.23
CA LEU A 377 -5.41 12.26 2.15
C LEU A 377 -4.62 12.47 3.46
N LEU A 378 -4.88 11.66 4.48
CA LEU A 378 -4.30 11.76 5.82
C LEU A 378 -3.31 10.62 6.07
N ASN A 379 -2.13 10.91 6.62
CA ASN A 379 -1.35 9.90 7.36
C ASN A 379 -1.70 9.92 8.86
N HIS A 380 -2.06 11.10 9.39
CA HIS A 380 -2.32 11.31 10.81
C HIS A 380 -3.18 12.55 11.07
N VAL A 381 -3.72 12.66 12.28
CA VAL A 381 -4.50 13.80 12.82
C VAL A 381 -3.82 14.34 14.10
N SER A 382 -4.45 15.22 14.89
CA SER A 382 -4.05 15.53 16.28
C SER A 382 -4.39 14.37 17.24
N LEU A 383 -3.94 14.42 18.51
CA LEU A 383 -4.36 13.41 19.48
C LEU A 383 -5.82 13.60 19.92
N ASP A 384 -6.31 14.82 19.94
CA ASP A 384 -7.67 15.21 20.34
C ASP A 384 -8.66 14.87 19.23
N GLU A 385 -8.30 15.22 17.98
CA GLU A 385 -9.01 14.81 16.77
C GLU A 385 -9.18 13.28 16.69
N ALA A 386 -8.15 12.53 17.11
CA ALA A 386 -8.18 11.06 17.10
C ALA A 386 -9.24 10.43 18.02
N HIS A 387 -9.82 11.21 18.95
CA HIS A 387 -10.90 10.76 19.82
C HIS A 387 -12.28 11.30 19.41
N THR A 388 -12.37 12.21 18.43
CA THR A 388 -13.66 12.74 17.94
C THR A 388 -14.51 11.64 17.29
N PRO A 389 -15.84 11.64 17.51
CA PRO A 389 -16.72 10.62 16.93
C PRO A 389 -16.75 10.65 15.40
N GLU A 390 -16.58 11.83 14.80
CA GLU A 390 -16.46 12.02 13.34
C GLU A 390 -15.26 11.27 12.76
N TYR A 391 -14.09 11.42 13.41
CA TYR A 391 -12.87 10.73 13.00
C TYR A 391 -12.99 9.22 13.18
N GLN A 392 -13.55 8.77 14.30
CA GLN A 392 -13.77 7.34 14.55
C GLN A 392 -14.79 6.74 13.56
N GLU A 393 -15.83 7.48 13.17
CA GLU A 393 -16.77 7.11 12.12
C GLU A 393 -16.08 7.03 10.75
N ALA A 394 -15.27 8.01 10.39
CA ALA A 394 -14.51 8.00 9.13
C ALA A 394 -13.53 6.81 9.05
N VAL A 395 -12.77 6.55 10.13
CA VAL A 395 -11.90 5.35 10.23
C VAL A 395 -12.72 4.06 10.19
N LEU A 396 -13.89 4.00 10.83
CA LEU A 396 -14.75 2.81 10.79
C LEU A 396 -15.25 2.52 9.36
N ASN A 397 -15.59 3.56 8.59
CA ASN A 397 -15.99 3.43 7.20
C ASN A 397 -14.82 2.89 6.34
N LYS A 398 -13.63 3.51 6.42
CA LYS A 398 -12.47 3.01 5.65
C LYS A 398 -12.05 1.60 6.05
N LEU A 399 -12.18 1.25 7.33
CA LEU A 399 -11.94 -0.11 7.84
C LEU A 399 -13.00 -1.12 7.36
N TYR A 400 -14.25 -0.70 7.15
CA TYR A 400 -15.29 -1.50 6.52
C TYR A 400 -14.97 -1.76 5.04
N GLU A 401 -14.60 -0.73 4.27
CA GLU A 401 -14.23 -0.86 2.86
C GLU A 401 -13.07 -1.85 2.66
N LEU A 402 -12.00 -1.70 3.44
CA LEU A 402 -10.82 -2.57 3.38
C LEU A 402 -11.15 -4.02 3.80
N MET A 403 -12.01 -4.19 4.81
CA MET A 403 -12.46 -5.52 5.22
C MET A 403 -13.37 -6.17 4.18
N LEU A 404 -14.27 -5.41 3.54
CA LEU A 404 -15.13 -5.87 2.46
C LEU A 404 -14.31 -6.25 1.22
N LEU A 405 -13.36 -5.41 0.80
CA LEU A 405 -12.42 -5.67 -0.30
C LEU A 405 -11.65 -6.98 -0.05
N TYR A 406 -11.05 -7.14 1.14
CA TYR A 406 -10.34 -8.36 1.47
C TYR A 406 -11.26 -9.59 1.47
N LEU A 407 -12.41 -9.52 2.14
CA LEU A 407 -13.34 -10.66 2.22
C LEU A 407 -13.93 -11.03 0.85
N ALA A 408 -14.29 -10.06 0.02
CA ALA A 408 -14.71 -10.29 -1.36
C ALA A 408 -13.60 -10.94 -2.20
N SER A 409 -12.33 -10.55 -2.00
CA SER A 409 -11.19 -11.17 -2.69
C SER A 409 -10.89 -12.61 -2.27
N GLN A 410 -11.36 -13.05 -1.09
CA GLN A 410 -11.10 -14.39 -0.55
C GLN A 410 -12.36 -15.29 -0.52
N CYS A 411 -13.55 -14.78 -0.82
CA CYS A 411 -14.81 -15.53 -0.65
C CYS A 411 -14.96 -16.78 -1.53
N HIS A 412 -14.23 -16.84 -2.65
CA HIS A 412 -14.18 -18.01 -3.53
C HIS A 412 -13.14 -19.06 -3.10
N LYS A 413 -12.36 -18.81 -2.04
CA LYS A 413 -11.33 -19.72 -1.55
C LYS A 413 -11.93 -20.88 -0.76
N ILE A 414 -11.38 -22.08 -0.95
CA ILE A 414 -11.89 -23.29 -0.27
C ILE A 414 -11.80 -23.15 1.26
N ALA A 415 -10.74 -22.50 1.76
CA ALA A 415 -10.50 -22.23 3.18
C ALA A 415 -11.21 -20.98 3.74
N PHE A 416 -12.19 -20.42 3.01
CA PHE A 416 -12.86 -19.18 3.42
C PHE A 416 -13.62 -19.31 4.76
N LEU A 417 -14.26 -20.46 5.01
CA LEU A 417 -15.02 -20.72 6.24
C LEU A 417 -14.11 -20.61 7.48
N GLU A 418 -12.94 -21.26 7.40
CA GLU A 418 -11.91 -21.26 8.43
C GLU A 418 -11.29 -19.87 8.61
N LEU A 419 -11.08 -19.13 7.52
CA LEU A 419 -10.56 -17.76 7.52
C LEU A 419 -11.49 -16.78 8.26
N VAL A 420 -12.81 -16.87 8.07
CA VAL A 420 -13.76 -15.87 8.59
C VAL A 420 -14.38 -16.22 9.94
N TYR A 421 -14.28 -17.45 10.42
CA TYR A 421 -14.91 -17.88 11.68
C TYR A 421 -14.53 -17.00 12.89
N LEU A 422 -13.23 -16.89 13.20
CA LEU A 422 -12.74 -16.08 14.32
C LEU A 422 -12.99 -14.57 14.13
N PRO A 423 -12.77 -13.97 12.94
CA PRO A 423 -13.22 -12.61 12.63
C PRO A 423 -14.72 -12.38 12.91
N CYS A 424 -15.60 -13.26 12.45
CA CYS A 424 -17.04 -13.13 12.66
C CYS A 424 -17.41 -13.13 14.15
N VAL A 425 -16.80 -14.00 14.96
CA VAL A 425 -17.00 -14.01 16.42
C VAL A 425 -16.51 -12.69 17.06
N HIS A 426 -15.37 -12.16 16.63
CA HIS A 426 -14.87 -10.89 17.15
C HIS A 426 -15.71 -9.67 16.76
N ILE A 427 -16.15 -9.57 15.49
CA ILE A 427 -17.03 -8.48 15.04
C ILE A 427 -18.38 -8.57 15.75
N LYS A 428 -18.98 -9.77 15.87
CA LYS A 428 -20.22 -10.00 16.64
C LYS A 428 -20.07 -9.59 18.12
N LYS A 429 -18.92 -9.82 18.75
CA LYS A 429 -18.66 -9.34 20.12
C LYS A 429 -18.56 -7.81 20.17
N TRP A 430 -17.81 -7.18 19.26
CA TRP A 430 -17.63 -5.73 19.23
C TRP A 430 -18.94 -4.97 18.97
N LEU A 431 -19.79 -5.49 18.07
CA LEU A 431 -21.12 -4.93 17.75
C LEU A 431 -22.10 -4.95 18.93
N ARG A 432 -21.94 -5.86 19.90
CA ARG A 432 -22.74 -5.86 21.14
C ARG A 432 -22.34 -4.73 22.09
N SER A 433 -21.08 -4.31 22.04
CA SER A 433 -20.56 -3.19 22.84
C SER A 433 -20.72 -1.83 22.14
N ASN A 434 -20.90 -1.80 20.82
CA ASN A 434 -21.01 -0.59 20.01
C ASN A 434 -22.33 -0.55 19.19
N PRO A 435 -23.50 -0.45 19.85
CA PRO A 435 -24.77 -0.27 19.16
C PRO A 435 -24.90 1.16 18.62
N GLY A 436 -25.08 1.32 17.31
CA GLY A 436 -25.31 2.64 16.69
C GLY A 436 -25.65 2.56 15.20
N LYS A 437 -25.89 3.71 14.57
CA LYS A 437 -26.03 3.81 13.10
C LYS A 437 -24.73 3.47 12.35
N PRO A 438 -23.52 3.95 12.74
CA PRO A 438 -22.29 3.68 11.99
C PRO A 438 -21.95 2.19 11.90
N THR A 439 -22.34 1.41 12.91
CA THR A 439 -22.02 -0.01 13.02
C THR A 439 -22.98 -0.94 12.26
N GLN A 440 -24.02 -0.39 11.60
CA GLN A 440 -24.97 -1.18 10.80
C GLN A 440 -24.33 -1.84 9.57
N LYS A 441 -23.41 -1.17 8.87
CA LYS A 441 -22.68 -1.73 7.71
C LYS A 441 -22.03 -3.08 8.04
N PHE A 442 -21.46 -3.23 9.24
CA PHE A 442 -20.85 -4.48 9.72
C PHE A 442 -21.87 -5.61 10.01
N LYS A 443 -23.15 -5.30 10.29
CA LYS A 443 -24.21 -6.32 10.41
C LYS A 443 -24.51 -6.94 9.05
N VAL A 444 -24.73 -6.09 8.04
CA VAL A 444 -24.96 -6.51 6.64
C VAL A 444 -23.77 -7.33 6.11
N LEU A 445 -22.53 -6.91 6.41
CA LEU A 445 -21.32 -7.67 6.08
C LEU A 445 -21.35 -9.08 6.69
N LEU A 446 -21.65 -9.21 7.99
CA LEU A 446 -21.73 -10.51 8.66
C LEU A 446 -22.83 -11.42 8.10
N GLU A 447 -23.94 -10.85 7.63
CA GLU A 447 -25.00 -11.59 6.94
C GLU A 447 -24.54 -12.11 5.57
N LYS A 448 -23.86 -11.27 4.76
CA LYS A 448 -23.29 -11.72 3.47
C LYS A 448 -22.19 -12.78 3.66
N VAL A 449 -21.31 -12.60 4.65
CA VAL A 449 -20.30 -13.61 5.01
C VAL A 449 -20.98 -14.93 5.41
N LYS A 450 -22.06 -14.90 6.20
CA LYS A 450 -22.82 -16.11 6.57
C LYS A 450 -23.41 -16.80 5.33
N LEU A 451 -24.10 -16.07 4.47
CA LEU A 451 -24.72 -16.60 3.25
C LEU A 451 -23.69 -17.21 2.28
N ASP A 452 -22.51 -16.62 2.17
CA ASP A 452 -21.45 -17.13 1.31
C ASP A 452 -20.71 -18.33 1.94
N CYS A 453 -20.58 -18.38 3.28
CA CYS A 453 -20.14 -19.60 3.97
C CYS A 453 -21.11 -20.77 3.76
N GLU A 454 -22.42 -20.52 3.83
CA GLU A 454 -23.44 -21.56 3.65
C GLU A 454 -23.45 -22.14 2.22
N LYS A 455 -23.25 -21.30 1.20
CA LYS A 455 -23.06 -21.76 -0.19
C LYS A 455 -21.75 -22.53 -0.36
N SER A 456 -20.64 -22.03 0.17
CA SER A 456 -19.34 -22.67 0.03
C SER A 456 -19.24 -23.98 0.84
N ASP A 457 -19.98 -24.11 1.95
CA ASP A 457 -20.15 -25.39 2.66
C ASP A 457 -20.93 -26.42 1.83
N ALA A 458 -22.03 -26.01 1.18
CA ALA A 458 -22.79 -26.87 0.29
C ALA A 458 -21.96 -27.35 -0.92
N GLU A 459 -21.24 -26.46 -1.59
CA GLU A 459 -20.36 -26.81 -2.73
C GLU A 459 -19.06 -27.54 -2.29
N ARG A 460 -18.65 -27.45 -1.01
CA ARG A 460 -17.58 -28.26 -0.42
C ARG A 460 -18.02 -29.69 -0.10
N LYS A 461 -19.29 -29.91 0.26
CA LYS A 461 -19.85 -31.25 0.53
C LYS A 461 -19.98 -32.13 -0.73
N SER A 462 -20.00 -31.51 -1.90
CA SER A 462 -19.96 -32.18 -3.21
C SER A 462 -18.55 -32.40 -3.78
N ILE A 463 -17.48 -32.19 -3.00
CA ILE A 463 -16.10 -32.41 -3.44
C ILE A 463 -15.75 -33.91 -3.34
N ASP A 464 -15.26 -34.46 -4.45
CA ASP A 464 -14.76 -35.83 -4.59
C ASP A 464 -13.22 -35.93 -4.50
N PHE A 465 -12.51 -34.81 -4.66
CA PHE A 465 -11.05 -34.75 -4.62
C PHE A 465 -10.46 -34.44 -3.24
N ALA A 466 -9.31 -35.02 -2.92
CA ALA A 466 -8.55 -34.67 -1.72
C ALA A 466 -7.93 -33.26 -1.83
N PHE A 467 -7.94 -32.48 -0.75
CA PHE A 467 -7.38 -31.11 -0.71
C PHE A 467 -5.86 -31.03 -0.95
N THR A 468 -5.15 -32.16 -1.03
CA THR A 468 -3.76 -32.25 -1.50
C THR A 468 -3.62 -32.11 -3.01
N ASN A 469 -4.71 -32.26 -3.78
CA ASN A 469 -4.72 -31.99 -5.22
C ASN A 469 -4.94 -30.49 -5.47
N TYR A 470 -3.85 -29.72 -5.38
CA TYR A 470 -3.85 -28.27 -5.60
C TYR A 470 -4.48 -27.86 -6.94
N SER A 471 -4.30 -28.64 -8.01
CA SER A 471 -4.88 -28.34 -9.32
C SER A 471 -6.40 -28.49 -9.35
N ALA A 472 -6.97 -29.41 -8.58
CA ALA A 472 -8.42 -29.54 -8.43
C ALA A 472 -9.00 -28.46 -7.50
N VAL A 473 -8.27 -28.08 -6.45
CA VAL A 473 -8.60 -26.93 -5.60
C VAL A 473 -8.65 -25.64 -6.43
N ASP A 474 -7.60 -25.31 -7.19
CA ASP A 474 -7.55 -24.11 -8.04
C ASP A 474 -8.70 -24.09 -9.08
N ALA A 475 -9.04 -25.25 -9.65
CA ALA A 475 -10.16 -25.38 -10.58
C ALA A 475 -11.53 -25.16 -9.91
N TRP A 476 -11.74 -25.69 -8.70
CA TRP A 476 -12.95 -25.47 -7.90
C TRP A 476 -13.07 -24.01 -7.46
N GLU A 477 -11.99 -23.40 -6.98
CA GLU A 477 -11.96 -21.99 -6.55
C GLU A 477 -12.24 -21.04 -7.73
N LYS A 478 -11.69 -21.34 -8.92
CA LYS A 478 -12.03 -20.60 -10.13
C LYS A 478 -13.50 -20.78 -10.52
N LYS A 479 -14.02 -22.02 -10.52
CA LYS A 479 -15.44 -22.31 -10.78
C LYS A 479 -16.36 -21.53 -9.82
N MET A 480 -15.99 -21.44 -8.54
CA MET A 480 -16.74 -20.68 -7.54
C MET A 480 -16.74 -19.18 -7.81
N LEU A 481 -15.60 -18.61 -8.20
CA LEU A 481 -15.48 -17.20 -8.61
C LEU A 481 -16.33 -16.91 -9.86
N ASP A 482 -16.14 -17.71 -10.92
CA ASP A 482 -16.83 -17.55 -12.21
C ASP A 482 -18.35 -17.78 -12.10
N SER A 483 -18.82 -18.54 -11.10
CA SER A 483 -20.24 -18.86 -10.90
C SER A 483 -21.14 -17.67 -10.59
N ASN A 484 -20.58 -16.56 -10.11
CA ASN A 484 -21.30 -15.38 -9.62
C ASN A 484 -22.42 -15.69 -8.58
N LYS A 485 -22.32 -16.81 -7.85
CA LYS A 485 -23.27 -17.21 -6.78
C LYS A 485 -23.04 -16.45 -5.47
N LEU A 486 -21.82 -15.98 -5.25
CA LEU A 486 -21.39 -15.30 -4.02
C LEU A 486 -21.97 -13.87 -3.94
N SER A 487 -22.12 -13.36 -2.73
CA SER A 487 -22.77 -12.09 -2.42
C SER A 487 -21.81 -11.00 -1.94
N LEU A 488 -20.65 -11.36 -1.39
CA LEU A 488 -19.59 -10.41 -1.03
C LEU A 488 -19.00 -9.65 -2.23
N PRO A 489 -18.72 -10.27 -3.41
CA PRO A 489 -18.26 -9.52 -4.58
C PRO A 489 -19.30 -8.52 -5.08
N LYS A 490 -20.59 -8.87 -4.99
CA LYS A 490 -21.72 -8.01 -5.38
C LYS A 490 -21.86 -6.84 -4.41
N LEU A 491 -21.77 -7.10 -3.10
CA LEU A 491 -21.76 -6.04 -2.09
C LEU A 491 -20.58 -5.07 -2.30
N TYR A 492 -19.38 -5.58 -2.61
CA TYR A 492 -18.22 -4.76 -2.93
C TYR A 492 -18.43 -3.90 -4.18
N GLN A 493 -18.99 -4.47 -5.27
CA GLN A 493 -19.33 -3.73 -6.49
C GLN A 493 -20.38 -2.64 -6.23
N SER A 494 -21.46 -2.96 -5.52
CA SER A 494 -22.51 -1.99 -5.16
C SER A 494 -21.99 -0.90 -4.21
N ASN A 495 -21.05 -1.21 -3.32
CA ASN A 495 -20.40 -0.19 -2.50
C ASN A 495 -19.60 0.78 -3.38
N LYS A 496 -18.72 0.27 -4.24
CA LYS A 496 -17.90 1.11 -5.13
C LYS A 496 -18.73 2.01 -6.06
N GLN A 497 -19.93 1.58 -6.45
CA GLN A 497 -20.87 2.37 -7.28
C GLN A 497 -21.64 3.46 -6.50
N VAL A 498 -21.46 3.58 -5.18
CA VAL A 498 -21.99 4.68 -4.36
C VAL A 498 -20.90 5.71 -4.04
N ASP A 499 -19.64 5.36 -4.31
CA ASP A 499 -18.45 6.18 -4.05
C ASP A 499 -17.86 6.80 -5.36
N GLU A 500 -18.55 6.64 -6.51
CA GLU A 500 -18.24 7.18 -7.86
C GLU A 500 -19.35 8.09 -8.40
#